data_AF-A0A3C1VEG6-F1
#
_entry.id   AF-A0A3C1VEG6-F1
#
_cell.length_a   1.000
_cell.length_b   1.000
_cell.length_c   1.000
_cell.angle_alpha   90.00
_cell.angle_beta   90.00
_cell.angle_gamma   90.00
#
_symmetry.space_group_name_H-M   'P 1'
#
loop_
_entity.id
_entity.type
_entity.pdbx_description
1 polymer ?
#
loop_
_entity_poly.entity_id
_entity_poly.type
_entity_poly.pdbx_seq_one_letter_code
_entity_poly.pdbx_strand_id
1 'polypeptide(L)'
;AKGEIASLAGAADDPRYFQISVPVQPGNSGGALVDERGNVVGIVSAKLSAKAALDATGQLPENVNYAVKSSLLLSFLESVPDVAAKLKEPNTKDESFEEVVKSAQAAAVLVLVY
;
A
#
# COMPACT_ATOMS: atom_id res chain seq x y z
N ALA A 1 -10.88 -2.30 -4.58
CA ALA A 1 -10.66 -1.38 -5.71
C ALA A 1 -9.42 -1.84 -6.48
N LYS A 2 -9.30 -1.49 -7.76
CA LYS A 2 -8.11 -1.78 -8.57
C LYS A 2 -7.47 -0.46 -9.02
N GLY A 3 -6.17 -0.49 -9.25
CA GLY A 3 -5.38 0.62 -9.79
C GLY A 3 -3.99 0.10 -10.19
N GLU A 4 -3.09 1.02 -10.44
CA GLU A 4 -1.73 0.74 -10.93
C GLU A 4 -0.71 1.49 -10.07
N ILE A 5 0.53 0.98 -10.07
CA ILE A 5 1.68 1.73 -9.59
C ILE A 5 2.11 2.67 -10.72
N ALA A 6 1.75 3.94 -10.60
CA ALA A 6 2.03 4.97 -11.60
C ALA A 6 3.49 5.44 -11.57
N SER A 7 4.19 5.30 -10.42
CA SER A 7 5.61 5.59 -10.29
C SER A 7 6.25 4.75 -9.18
N LEU A 8 7.52 4.40 -9.39
CA LEU A 8 8.37 3.73 -8.40
C LEU A 8 8.96 4.69 -7.35
N ALA A 9 8.65 5.98 -7.45
CA ALA A 9 9.02 6.99 -6.47
C ALA A 9 7.79 7.81 -6.06
N GLY A 10 7.81 8.34 -4.83
CA GLY A 10 6.79 9.22 -4.29
C GLY A 10 6.97 10.68 -4.71
N ALA A 11 6.31 11.58 -3.99
CA ALA A 11 6.50 13.01 -4.15
C ALA A 11 7.97 13.40 -3.95
N ALA A 12 8.47 14.33 -4.77
CA ALA A 12 9.87 14.79 -4.74
C ALA A 12 10.89 13.63 -4.84
N ASP A 13 10.59 12.63 -5.66
CA ASP A 13 11.43 11.45 -5.93
C ASP A 13 11.75 10.60 -4.69
N ASP A 14 10.90 10.63 -3.65
CA ASP A 14 11.12 9.83 -2.45
C ASP A 14 11.10 8.32 -2.77
N PRO A 15 12.23 7.60 -2.64
CA PRO A 15 12.33 6.20 -3.05
C PRO A 15 11.59 5.24 -2.12
N ARG A 16 11.11 5.72 -0.95
CA ARG A 16 10.40 4.93 0.04
C ARG A 16 8.95 4.65 -0.35
N TYR A 17 8.43 5.36 -1.35
CA TYR A 17 7.03 5.32 -1.72
C TYR A 17 6.83 4.85 -3.17
N PHE A 18 5.68 4.23 -3.40
CA PHE A 18 5.05 4.15 -4.71
C PHE A 18 4.05 5.29 -4.87
N GLN A 19 3.95 5.84 -6.08
CA GLN A 19 2.75 6.57 -6.49
C GLN A 19 1.74 5.56 -7.05
N ILE A 20 0.51 5.61 -6.59
CA ILE A 20 -0.56 4.68 -6.98
C ILE A 20 -1.80 5.41 -7.45
N SER A 21 -2.49 4.81 -8.42
CA SER A 21 -3.79 5.32 -8.92
C SER A 21 -5.00 4.73 -8.19
N VAL A 22 -4.79 3.75 -7.30
CA VAL A 22 -5.85 3.14 -6.49
C VAL A 22 -6.59 4.25 -5.73
N PRO A 23 -7.93 4.34 -5.80
CA PRO A 23 -8.69 5.34 -5.06
C PRO A 23 -8.53 5.16 -3.54
N VAL A 24 -7.99 6.18 -2.86
CA VAL A 24 -7.82 6.21 -1.40
C VAL A 24 -8.76 7.26 -0.80
N GLN A 25 -9.57 6.84 0.17
CA GLN A 25 -10.46 7.69 0.97
C GLN A 25 -10.05 7.64 2.44
N PRO A 26 -10.52 8.58 3.30
CA PRO A 26 -10.38 8.44 4.74
C PRO A 26 -10.86 7.06 5.21
N GLY A 27 -10.06 6.38 6.04
CA GLY A 27 -10.31 5.00 6.48
C GLY A 27 -9.55 3.92 5.70
N ASN A 28 -9.02 4.21 4.50
CA ASN A 28 -8.16 3.27 3.77
C ASN A 28 -6.67 3.35 4.22
N SER A 29 -6.30 4.39 4.97
CA SER A 29 -4.95 4.57 5.50
C SER A 29 -4.56 3.41 6.41
N GLY A 30 -3.35 2.88 6.23
CA GLY A 30 -2.86 1.69 6.93
C GLY A 30 -3.24 0.36 6.25
N GLY A 31 -4.11 0.39 5.23
CA GLY A 31 -4.45 -0.81 4.45
C GLY A 31 -3.27 -1.33 3.62
N ALA A 32 -3.25 -2.64 3.39
CA ALA A 32 -2.26 -3.26 2.52
C ALA A 32 -2.54 -2.95 1.03
N LEU A 33 -1.49 -2.59 0.30
CA LEU A 33 -1.47 -2.61 -1.16
C LEU A 33 -1.00 -3.99 -1.60
N VAL A 34 -1.85 -4.68 -2.36
CA VAL A 34 -1.67 -6.09 -2.72
C VAL A 34 -1.55 -6.23 -4.25
N ASP A 35 -0.63 -7.07 -4.71
CA ASP A 35 -0.47 -7.39 -6.13
C ASP A 35 -1.52 -8.42 -6.61
N GLU A 36 -1.45 -8.79 -7.89
CA GLU A 36 -2.36 -9.76 -8.52
C GLU A 36 -2.19 -11.22 -8.03
N ARG A 37 -1.21 -11.48 -7.16
CA ARG A 37 -0.92 -12.80 -6.57
C ARG A 37 -1.23 -12.83 -5.07
N GLY A 38 -1.75 -11.75 -4.51
CA GLY A 38 -2.04 -11.67 -3.07
C GLY A 38 -0.84 -11.26 -2.21
N ASN A 39 0.29 -10.84 -2.79
CA ASN A 39 1.45 -10.39 -2.03
C ASN A 39 1.30 -8.92 -1.63
N VAL A 40 1.69 -8.60 -0.39
CA VAL A 40 1.73 -7.22 0.08
C VAL A 40 2.98 -6.54 -0.47
N VAL A 41 2.77 -5.55 -1.35
CA VAL A 41 3.83 -4.77 -1.98
C VAL A 41 4.01 -3.39 -1.34
N GLY A 42 3.05 -2.95 -0.53
CA GLY A 42 3.18 -1.70 0.22
C GLY A 42 2.05 -1.46 1.22
N ILE A 43 2.14 -0.36 1.95
CA ILE A 43 1.13 0.10 2.92
C ILE A 43 0.62 1.47 2.49
N VAL A 44 -0.69 1.61 2.34
CA VAL A 44 -1.33 2.86 1.93
C VAL A 44 -1.14 3.92 3.02
N SER A 45 -0.47 5.03 2.70
CA SER A 45 -0.01 6.03 3.67
C SER A 45 -0.88 7.29 3.74
N ALA A 46 -2.10 7.25 3.18
CA ALA A 46 -2.98 8.41 2.92
C ALA A 46 -2.55 9.28 1.72
N LYS A 47 -3.51 10.08 1.25
CA LYS A 47 -3.53 10.82 -0.02
C LYS A 47 -2.65 12.08 0.01
N LEU A 48 -2.17 12.52 -1.16
CA LEU A 48 -1.56 13.85 -1.35
C LEU A 48 -2.51 14.95 -0.85
N SER A 49 -2.00 15.91 -0.07
CA SER A 49 -2.82 17.04 0.39
C SER A 49 -3.39 17.82 -0.80
N ALA A 50 -4.72 17.77 -0.95
CA ALA A 50 -5.42 18.46 -2.03
C ALA A 50 -5.18 19.98 -1.99
N LYS A 51 -5.09 20.55 -0.79
CA LYS A 51 -4.75 21.96 -0.59
C LYS A 51 -3.32 22.28 -1.06
N ALA A 52 -2.34 21.48 -0.64
CA ALA A 52 -0.94 21.74 -1.00
C ALA A 52 -0.72 21.60 -2.52
N ALA A 53 -1.36 20.61 -3.15
CA ALA A 53 -1.33 20.45 -4.60
C ALA A 53 -2.00 21.62 -5.32
N LEU A 54 -3.18 22.05 -4.88
CA LEU A 54 -3.87 23.22 -5.44
C LEU A 54 -3.03 24.50 -5.32
N ASP A 55 -2.41 24.72 -4.15
CA ASP A 55 -1.56 25.89 -3.89
C ASP A 55 -0.29 25.88 -4.79
N ALA A 56 0.24 24.70 -5.13
CA ALA A 56 1.46 24.56 -5.93
C ALA A 56 1.23 24.52 -7.45
N THR A 57 0.15 23.89 -7.92
CA THR A 57 -0.09 23.63 -9.35
C THR A 57 -1.29 24.38 -9.91
N GLY A 58 -2.14 24.96 -9.05
CA GLY A 58 -3.43 25.52 -9.44
C GLY A 58 -4.50 24.46 -9.77
N GLN A 59 -4.20 23.17 -9.54
CA GLN A 59 -5.11 22.07 -9.87
C GLN A 59 -5.26 21.10 -8.69
N LEU A 60 -6.45 20.51 -8.56
CA LEU A 60 -6.68 19.43 -7.61
C LEU A 60 -6.04 18.13 -8.13
N PRO A 61 -5.36 17.35 -7.26
CA PRO A 61 -4.79 16.09 -7.65
C PRO A 61 -5.88 15.03 -7.80
N GLU A 62 -6.00 14.46 -8.99
CA GLU A 62 -6.89 13.36 -9.30
C GLU A 62 -6.14 12.03 -9.25
N ASN A 63 -6.61 11.09 -8.42
CA ASN A 63 -6.05 9.74 -8.30
C ASN A 63 -4.52 9.65 -8.05
N VAL A 64 -3.92 10.68 -7.44
CA VAL A 64 -2.53 10.64 -6.98
C VAL A 64 -2.50 10.29 -5.50
N ASN A 65 -2.19 9.03 -5.19
CA ASN A 65 -2.05 8.51 -3.84
C ASN A 65 -0.67 7.87 -3.66
N TYR A 66 -0.31 7.57 -2.41
CA TYR A 66 0.99 6.99 -2.11
C TYR A 66 0.89 5.78 -1.18
N ALA A 67 1.79 4.82 -1.37
CA ALA A 67 2.00 3.69 -0.49
C ALA A 67 3.48 3.55 -0.14
N VAL A 68 3.79 3.30 1.13
CA VAL A 68 5.15 2.96 1.59
C VAL A 68 5.50 1.58 1.05
N LYS A 69 6.69 1.40 0.49
CA LYS A 69 7.14 0.11 -0.06
C LYS A 69 7.29 -0.95 1.03
N SER A 70 6.88 -2.18 0.73
CA SER A 70 6.98 -3.30 1.68
C SER A 70 8.42 -3.64 2.06
N SER A 71 9.43 -3.32 1.26
CA SER A 71 10.84 -3.55 1.60
C SER A 71 11.25 -2.88 2.93
N LEU A 72 10.70 -1.71 3.23
CA LEU A 72 10.92 -1.01 4.50
C LEU A 72 10.24 -1.75 5.66
N LEU A 73 9.04 -2.28 5.41
CA LEU A 73 8.29 -3.04 6.40
C LEU A 73 8.93 -4.40 6.67
N LEU A 74 9.36 -5.11 5.62
CA LEU A 74 10.07 -6.39 5.73
C LEU A 74 11.35 -6.25 6.53
N SER A 75 12.16 -5.22 6.25
CA SER A 75 13.39 -4.95 7.03
C SER A 75 13.09 -4.78 8.52
N PHE A 76 11.96 -4.16 8.87
CA PHE A 76 11.52 -4.03 10.26
C PHE A 76 11.01 -5.36 10.84
N LEU A 77 10.16 -6.10 10.13
CA LEU A 77 9.61 -7.38 10.58
C LEU A 77 10.70 -8.44 10.77
N GLU A 78 11.68 -8.47 9.88
CA GLU A 78 12.85 -9.36 9.93
C GLU A 78 13.77 -9.05 11.11
N SER A 79 13.75 -7.82 11.63
CA SER A 79 14.53 -7.44 12.82
C SER A 79 13.97 -8.05 14.12
N VAL A 80 12.78 -8.65 14.08
CA VAL A 80 12.13 -9.30 15.23
C VAL A 80 12.06 -10.81 14.97
N PRO A 81 12.93 -11.64 15.58
CA PRO A 81 13.06 -13.06 15.24
C PRO A 81 11.75 -13.86 15.28
N ASP A 82 10.91 -13.64 16.29
CA ASP A 82 9.62 -14.34 16.45
C ASP A 82 8.58 -13.97 15.38
N VAL A 83 8.73 -12.79 14.78
CA VAL A 83 7.89 -12.33 13.65
C VAL A 83 8.47 -12.84 12.34
N ALA A 84 9.78 -12.71 12.16
CA ALA A 84 10.51 -13.20 10.99
C ALA A 84 10.23 -14.69 10.72
N ALA A 85 10.26 -15.52 11.78
CA ALA A 85 9.97 -16.95 11.70
C ALA A 85 8.52 -17.30 11.28
N LYS A 86 7.62 -16.31 11.28
CA LYS A 86 6.20 -16.48 10.90
C LYS A 86 5.86 -15.82 9.57
N LEU A 87 6.82 -15.17 8.91
CA LEU A 87 6.61 -14.61 7.58
C LEU A 87 6.32 -15.74 6.59
N LYS A 88 5.37 -15.49 5.71
CA LYS A 88 5.03 -16.42 4.63
C LYS A 88 5.94 -16.15 3.44
N GLU A 89 6.30 -17.22 2.74
CA GLU A 89 6.95 -17.10 1.43
C GLU A 89 6.04 -16.37 0.43
N PRO A 90 6.60 -15.58 -0.49
CA PRO A 90 5.83 -14.92 -1.54
C PRO A 90 5.04 -15.92 -2.38
N ASN A 91 3.79 -15.56 -2.71
CA ASN A 91 2.98 -16.32 -3.63
C ASN A 91 3.43 -16.08 -5.07
N THR A 92 3.84 -17.15 -5.74
CA THR A 92 4.29 -17.14 -7.15
C THR A 92 3.27 -17.76 -8.08
N LYS A 93 2.06 -18.09 -7.62
CA LYS A 93 1.00 -18.64 -8.44
C LYS A 93 0.12 -17.52 -8.97
N ASP A 94 -0.40 -17.68 -10.17
CA ASP A 94 -1.43 -16.81 -10.69
C ASP A 94 -2.76 -17.21 -10.03
N GLU A 95 -3.49 -16.22 -9.51
CA GLU A 95 -4.78 -16.41 -8.83
C GLU A 95 -5.84 -15.52 -9.47
N SER A 96 -7.11 -15.90 -9.35
CA SER A 96 -8.18 -15.02 -9.78
C SER A 96 -8.27 -13.80 -8.86
N PHE A 97 -8.74 -12.68 -9.39
CA PHE A 97 -8.93 -11.45 -8.61
C PHE A 97 -9.81 -11.70 -7.38
N GLU A 98 -10.85 -12.53 -7.51
CA GLU A 98 -11.77 -12.87 -6.42
C GLU A 98 -11.07 -13.61 -5.27
N GLU A 99 -10.19 -14.56 -5.57
CA GLU A 99 -9.45 -15.29 -4.54
C GLU A 99 -8.39 -14.41 -3.85
N VAL A 100 -7.72 -13.53 -4.62
CA VAL A 100 -6.82 -12.52 -4.06
C VAL A 100 -7.55 -11.57 -3.11
N VAL A 101 -8.73 -11.07 -3.51
CA VAL A 101 -9.55 -10.21 -2.65
C VAL A 101 -9.97 -10.94 -1.37
N LYS A 102 -10.41 -12.19 -1.51
CA LYS A 102 -10.85 -13.02 -0.37
C LYS A 102 -9.71 -13.29 0.60
N SER A 103 -8.52 -13.63 0.12
CA SER A 103 -7.34 -13.88 0.97
C SER A 103 -6.87 -12.60 1.68
N ALA A 104 -6.85 -11.46 0.97
CA ALA A 104 -6.52 -10.16 1.55
C ALA A 104 -7.53 -9.73 2.63
N GLN A 105 -8.83 -9.93 2.39
CA GLN A 105 -9.88 -9.64 3.39
C GLN A 105 -9.74 -10.50 4.64
N ALA A 106 -9.46 -11.80 4.47
CA ALA A 106 -9.27 -12.72 5.60
C ALA A 106 -8.02 -12.38 6.45
N ALA A 107 -7.03 -11.72 5.85
CA ALA A 107 -5.81 -11.28 6.53
C ALA A 107 -5.91 -9.88 7.15
N ALA A 108 -6.95 -9.10 6.84
CA ALA A 108 -7.14 -7.75 7.35
C ALA A 108 -7.85 -7.76 8.72
N VAL A 109 -7.29 -7.04 9.69
CA VAL A 109 -7.83 -6.94 11.04
C VAL A 109 -7.94 -5.48 11.48
N LEU A 110 -8.95 -5.19 12.32
CA LEU A 110 -9.10 -3.89 12.95
C LEU A 110 -8.41 -3.90 14.31
N VAL A 111 -7.42 -3.03 14.50
CA VAL A 111 -6.77 -2.82 15.81
C VAL A 111 -7.53 -1.71 16.53
N LEU A 112 -8.11 -2.05 17.68
CA LEU A 112 -8.80 -1.08 18.55
C LEU A 112 -7.88 -0.73 19.72
N VAL A 113 -7.65 0.56 19.94
CA VAL A 113 -6.91 1.08 21.10
C VAL A 113 -7.90 1.91 21.92
N TYR A 114 -8.03 1.57 23.20
CA TYR A 114 -8.91 2.22 24.17
C TYR A 114 -8.12 3.10 25.14
#